data_AF-A0A366MDJ6-F1
#
_entry.id   AF-A0A366MDJ6-F1
#
_cell.length_a   1.000
_cell.length_b   1.000
_cell.length_c   1.000
_cell.angle_alpha   90.00
_cell.angle_beta   90.00
_cell.angle_gamma   90.00
#
_symmetry.space_group_name_H-M   'P 1'
#
loop_
_entity.id
_entity.type
_entity.pdbx_description
1 polymer ?
#
loop_
_entity_poly.entity_id
_entity_poly.type
_entity_poly.pdbx_seq_one_letter_code
_entity_poly.pdbx_strand_id
1 'polypeptide(L)'
;METYGGTVYPSPSSGTEYGKSVLAKDPSYGGTLGTAITEAVEMAVKDTTGKTKYSLGSVANHVCMHQTVIGQELICQLNEIDVTPDHMIACVGGGSNFAGFTIPMFKMHTLGHDFTPNAVHAGGLRYHGMNPLVSRLYDNKTINAVSYTQEQVFQAAVTFART
;
A
#
# COMPACT_ATOMS: atom_id res chain seq x y z
N MET A 1 2.71 -15.12 10.51
CA MET A 1 4.02 -14.91 9.85
C MET A 1 4.94 -16.08 10.14
N GLU A 2 5.16 -16.41 11.41
CA GLU A 2 6.02 -17.53 11.86
C GLU A 2 5.61 -18.89 11.28
N THR A 3 4.31 -19.16 11.10
CA THR A 3 3.79 -20.37 10.41
C THR A 3 4.33 -20.55 8.98
N TYR A 4 4.73 -19.47 8.31
CA TYR A 4 5.36 -19.47 6.99
C TYR A 4 6.89 -19.34 7.05
N GLY A 5 7.50 -19.57 8.21
CA GLY A 5 8.95 -19.51 8.44
C GLY A 5 9.53 -18.09 8.62
N GLY A 6 8.69 -17.05 8.69
CA GLY A 6 9.16 -15.68 8.88
C GLY A 6 9.35 -15.30 10.35
N THR A 7 10.54 -14.80 10.72
CA THR A 7 10.81 -14.28 12.07
C THR A 7 10.14 -12.93 12.30
N VAL A 8 9.47 -12.75 13.44
CA VAL A 8 8.79 -11.50 13.82
C VAL A 8 9.56 -10.80 14.93
N TYR A 9 9.83 -9.51 14.76
CA TYR A 9 10.45 -8.65 15.77
C TYR A 9 9.46 -7.54 16.15
N PRO A 10 9.20 -7.30 17.46
CA PRO A 10 8.45 -6.13 17.88
C PRO A 10 9.25 -4.85 17.59
N SER A 11 8.58 -3.79 17.14
CA SER A 11 9.17 -2.48 16.88
C SER A 11 8.58 -1.45 17.86
N PRO A 12 9.40 -0.66 18.58
CA PRO A 12 10.85 -0.56 18.45
C PRO A 12 11.57 -1.80 18.99
N SER A 13 12.60 -2.28 18.28
CA SER A 13 13.35 -3.46 18.69
C SER A 13 14.66 -3.11 19.42
N SER A 14 15.16 -4.04 20.22
CA SER A 14 16.55 -4.00 20.71
C SER A 14 17.58 -4.48 19.68
N GLY A 15 17.14 -4.91 18.49
CA GLY A 15 17.98 -5.47 17.43
C GLY A 15 18.60 -4.44 16.50
N THR A 16 18.12 -3.18 16.52
CA THR A 16 18.64 -2.08 15.69
C THR A 16 19.13 -0.91 16.55
N GLU A 17 19.97 -0.04 15.99
CA GLU A 17 20.42 1.16 16.69
C GLU A 17 19.31 2.21 16.79
N TYR A 18 18.47 2.34 15.75
CA TYR A 18 17.30 3.21 15.82
C TYR A 18 16.32 2.76 16.90
N GLY A 19 15.96 1.48 16.96
CA GLY A 19 15.06 0.92 17.96
C GLY A 19 15.57 1.09 19.40
N LYS A 20 16.86 0.79 19.64
CA LYS A 20 17.55 1.09 20.91
C LYS A 20 17.45 2.59 21.26
N SER A 21 17.67 3.49 20.31
CA SER A 21 17.64 4.93 20.54
C SER A 21 16.25 5.48 20.88
N VAL A 22 15.19 4.79 20.44
CA VAL A 22 13.79 5.10 20.78
C VAL A 22 13.47 4.60 22.18
N LEU A 23 13.76 3.32 22.47
CA LEU A 23 13.52 2.71 23.80
C LEU A 23 14.33 3.38 24.92
N ALA A 24 15.52 3.89 24.62
CA ALA A 24 16.34 4.65 25.59
C ALA A 24 15.71 6.00 25.99
N LYS A 25 14.80 6.55 25.18
CA LYS A 25 14.06 7.79 25.47
C LYS A 25 12.72 7.51 26.16
N ASP A 26 12.02 6.49 25.69
CA ASP A 26 10.76 6.01 26.27
C ASP A 26 10.68 4.48 26.15
N PRO A 27 10.95 3.74 27.24
CA PRO A 27 10.83 2.28 27.26
C PRO A 27 9.39 1.76 27.08
N SER A 28 8.38 2.63 27.21
CA SER A 28 6.96 2.31 27.05
C SER A 28 6.39 2.64 25.67
N TYR A 29 7.21 3.21 24.77
CA TYR A 29 6.77 3.64 23.44
C TYR A 29 6.33 2.45 22.57
N GLY A 30 5.03 2.33 22.34
CA GLY A 30 4.39 1.23 21.62
C GLY A 30 4.66 1.14 20.10
N GLY A 31 5.54 1.98 19.56
CA GLY A 31 5.94 1.94 18.15
C GLY A 31 4.98 2.63 17.18
N THR A 32 5.44 2.82 15.95
CA THR A 32 4.63 3.25 14.80
C THR A 32 5.06 2.50 13.54
N LEU A 33 4.23 2.57 12.49
CA LEU A 33 4.62 2.08 11.17
C LEU A 33 5.92 2.73 10.67
N GLY A 34 6.14 4.02 10.95
CA GLY A 34 7.38 4.72 10.59
C GLY A 34 8.60 4.17 11.32
N THR A 35 8.45 3.84 12.61
CA THR A 35 9.48 3.19 13.43
C THR A 35 9.87 1.84 12.82
N ALA A 36 8.88 0.98 12.55
CA ALA A 36 9.10 -0.36 11.99
C ALA A 36 9.74 -0.31 10.58
N ILE A 37 9.36 0.65 9.76
CA ILE A 37 9.98 0.88 8.44
C ILE A 37 11.46 1.29 8.60
N THR A 38 11.76 2.22 9.52
CA THR A 38 13.12 2.70 9.75
C THR A 38 14.03 1.55 10.20
N GLU A 39 13.57 0.72 11.12
CA GLU A 39 14.31 -0.46 11.59
C GLU A 39 14.51 -1.51 10.50
N ALA A 40 13.47 -1.83 9.73
CA ALA A 40 13.55 -2.81 8.65
C ALA A 40 14.51 -2.37 7.53
N VAL A 41 14.55 -1.06 7.22
CA VAL A 41 15.54 -0.47 6.31
C VAL A 41 16.94 -0.50 6.92
N GLU A 42 17.10 -0.17 8.21
CA GLU A 42 18.39 -0.24 8.91
C GLU A 42 18.98 -1.67 8.85
N MET A 43 18.18 -2.69 9.15
CA MET A 43 18.59 -4.10 9.06
C MET A 43 19.04 -4.48 7.66
N ALA A 44 18.27 -4.10 6.63
CA ALA A 44 18.60 -4.42 5.24
C ALA A 44 19.85 -3.68 4.72
N VAL A 45 20.11 -2.46 5.21
CA VAL A 45 21.29 -1.66 4.84
C VAL A 45 22.54 -2.10 5.59
N LYS A 46 22.41 -2.57 6.84
CA LYS A 46 23.55 -3.06 7.65
C LYS A 46 23.95 -4.51 7.36
N ASP A 47 23.15 -5.28 6.63
CA ASP A 47 23.51 -6.64 6.22
C ASP A 47 24.66 -6.64 5.19
N THR A 48 25.89 -6.82 5.69
CA THR A 48 27.09 -6.95 4.87
C THR A 48 27.15 -8.23 4.03
N THR A 49 26.28 -9.21 4.28
CA THR A 49 26.18 -10.41 3.43
C THR A 49 25.42 -10.15 2.13
N GLY A 50 24.68 -9.04 2.05
CA GLY A 50 23.89 -8.65 0.89
C GLY A 50 22.68 -9.53 0.61
N LYS A 51 22.35 -10.49 1.48
CA LYS A 51 21.23 -11.43 1.32
C LYS A 51 19.88 -10.79 1.67
N THR A 52 19.89 -9.84 2.59
CA THR A 52 18.70 -9.11 3.03
C THR A 52 18.33 -8.05 2.01
N LYS A 53 17.03 -7.93 1.73
CA LYS A 53 16.43 -6.86 0.92
C LYS A 53 15.19 -6.35 1.63
N TYR A 54 15.01 -5.04 1.64
CA TYR A 54 13.79 -4.43 2.15
C TYR A 54 12.69 -4.48 1.08
N SER A 55 11.57 -5.12 1.40
CA SER A 55 10.40 -5.23 0.51
C SER A 55 9.34 -4.19 0.87
N LEU A 56 8.88 -3.42 -0.11
CA LEU A 56 8.05 -2.24 0.10
C LEU A 56 6.58 -2.51 -0.21
N GLY A 57 5.70 -2.33 0.79
CA GLY A 57 4.33 -2.86 0.74
C GLY A 57 3.19 -1.91 0.34
N SER A 58 3.45 -0.65 -0.03
CA SER A 58 2.42 0.30 -0.55
C SER A 58 3.02 1.61 -1.06
N VAL A 59 2.18 2.57 -1.49
CA VAL A 59 2.48 3.91 -2.06
C VAL A 59 3.35 3.92 -3.32
N ALA A 60 4.13 2.88 -3.58
CA ALA A 60 5.03 2.80 -4.72
C ALA A 60 4.28 2.72 -6.04
N ASN A 61 4.79 3.37 -7.08
CA ASN A 61 4.22 3.22 -8.43
C ASN A 61 4.31 1.75 -8.88
N HIS A 62 5.42 1.06 -8.59
CA HIS A 62 5.54 -0.38 -8.86
C HIS A 62 4.60 -1.23 -7.99
N VAL A 63 4.33 -0.87 -6.73
CA VAL A 63 3.36 -1.60 -5.89
C VAL A 63 1.93 -1.36 -6.37
N CYS A 64 1.58 -0.14 -6.78
CA CYS A 64 0.29 0.16 -7.37
C CYS A 64 0.12 -0.60 -8.70
N MET A 65 1.17 -0.67 -9.52
CA MET A 65 1.22 -1.49 -10.74
C MET A 65 1.04 -2.98 -10.45
N HIS A 66 1.72 -3.55 -9.45
CA HIS A 66 1.49 -4.95 -9.06
C HIS A 66 0.06 -5.22 -8.56
N GLN A 67 -0.63 -4.19 -8.07
CA GLN A 67 -2.03 -4.27 -7.63
C GLN A 67 -3.03 -4.04 -8.78
N THR A 68 -2.62 -3.62 -10.00
CA THR A 68 -3.57 -3.42 -11.12
C THR A 68 -4.24 -4.70 -11.60
N VAL A 69 -3.70 -5.87 -11.22
CA VAL A 69 -4.35 -7.16 -11.43
C VAL A 69 -5.79 -7.16 -10.89
N ILE A 70 -6.04 -6.47 -9.77
CA ILE A 70 -7.38 -6.33 -9.17
C ILE A 70 -8.36 -5.64 -10.14
N GLY A 71 -8.00 -4.47 -10.67
CA GLY A 71 -8.85 -3.75 -11.61
C GLY A 71 -8.92 -4.42 -13.00
N GLN A 72 -7.87 -5.13 -13.42
CA GLN A 72 -7.87 -5.90 -14.67
C GLN A 72 -8.81 -7.10 -14.61
N GLU A 73 -8.76 -7.89 -13.52
CA GLU A 73 -9.69 -9.00 -13.27
C GLU A 73 -11.13 -8.49 -13.16
N LEU A 74 -11.34 -7.37 -12.45
CA LEU A 74 -12.65 -6.74 -12.34
C LEU A 74 -13.22 -6.31 -13.71
N ILE A 75 -12.42 -5.74 -14.61
CA ILE A 75 -12.87 -5.38 -15.96
C ILE A 75 -13.37 -6.62 -16.72
N CYS A 76 -12.63 -7.73 -16.64
CA CYS A 76 -13.07 -8.99 -17.26
C CYS A 76 -14.41 -9.47 -16.66
N GLN A 77 -14.52 -9.52 -15.34
CA GLN A 77 -15.73 -9.94 -14.63
C GLN A 77 -16.95 -9.06 -14.92
N LEU A 78 -16.75 -7.74 -15.04
CA LEU A 78 -17.78 -6.78 -15.39
C LEU A 78 -18.25 -6.91 -16.85
N ASN A 79 -17.32 -7.16 -17.77
CA ASN A 79 -17.63 -7.40 -19.18
C ASN A 79 -18.41 -8.71 -19.39
N GLU A 80 -18.13 -9.75 -18.60
CA GLU A 80 -18.88 -11.02 -18.65
C GLU A 80 -20.37 -10.86 -18.31
N ILE A 81 -20.75 -9.80 -17.59
CA ILE A 81 -22.12 -9.49 -17.19
C ILE A 81 -22.70 -8.20 -17.82
N ASP A 82 -21.97 -7.58 -18.77
CA ASP A 82 -22.32 -6.30 -19.44
C ASP A 82 -22.64 -5.15 -18.46
N VAL A 83 -21.88 -5.03 -17.37
CA VAL A 83 -22.04 -3.97 -16.35
C VAL A 83 -20.90 -2.96 -16.42
N THR A 84 -21.23 -1.68 -16.54
CA THR A 84 -20.29 -0.58 -16.29
C THR A 84 -20.63 0.10 -14.96
N PRO A 85 -19.71 0.20 -13.98
CA PRO A 85 -19.99 0.82 -12.69
C PRO A 85 -19.93 2.36 -12.78
N ASP A 86 -20.99 3.03 -12.33
CA ASP A 86 -21.02 4.49 -12.18
C ASP A 86 -20.10 5.00 -11.06
N HIS A 87 -19.89 4.16 -10.04
CA HIS A 87 -19.14 4.50 -8.82
C HIS A 87 -18.14 3.41 -8.44
N MET A 88 -16.88 3.80 -8.31
CA MET A 88 -15.79 2.95 -7.82
C MET A 88 -15.36 3.45 -6.44
N ILE A 89 -15.50 2.61 -5.41
CA ILE A 89 -15.24 2.97 -4.00
C ILE A 89 -14.27 1.96 -3.39
N ALA A 90 -13.17 2.45 -2.81
CA ALA A 90 -12.20 1.62 -2.09
C ALA A 90 -11.55 2.40 -0.94
N CYS A 91 -11.06 1.68 0.08
CA CYS A 91 -10.45 2.29 1.26
C CYS A 91 -9.00 2.76 1.00
N VAL A 92 -8.59 3.86 1.61
CA VAL A 92 -7.33 4.51 1.27
C VAL A 92 -6.41 4.60 2.49
N GLY A 93 -5.50 3.62 2.62
CA GLY A 93 -4.32 3.72 3.48
C GLY A 93 -3.16 4.36 2.71
N GLY A 94 -2.18 3.55 2.30
CA GLY A 94 -1.14 3.97 1.35
C GLY A 94 -1.60 4.04 -0.12
N GLY A 95 -2.91 4.04 -0.38
CA GLY A 95 -3.50 4.14 -1.73
C GLY A 95 -3.30 2.96 -2.69
N SER A 96 -2.46 1.96 -2.40
CA SER A 96 -2.13 0.92 -3.39
C SER A 96 -3.29 0.01 -3.80
N ASN A 97 -4.22 -0.30 -2.88
CA ASN A 97 -5.42 -1.08 -3.24
C ASN A 97 -6.37 -0.24 -4.11
N PHE A 98 -6.64 1.01 -3.69
CA PHE A 98 -7.46 1.96 -4.44
C PHE A 98 -6.89 2.18 -5.85
N ALA A 99 -5.58 2.37 -5.96
CA ALA A 99 -4.88 2.53 -7.22
C ALA A 99 -5.01 1.26 -8.10
N GLY A 100 -4.75 0.07 -7.56
CA GLY A 100 -4.87 -1.19 -8.30
C GLY A 100 -6.29 -1.50 -8.78
N PHE A 101 -7.29 -1.17 -7.97
CA PHE A 101 -8.72 -1.34 -8.26
C PHE A 101 -9.27 -0.32 -9.26
N THR A 102 -8.90 0.97 -9.13
CA THR A 102 -9.50 2.06 -9.93
C THR A 102 -8.72 2.45 -11.17
N ILE A 103 -7.38 2.42 -11.15
CA ILE A 103 -6.57 2.98 -12.25
C ILE A 103 -6.80 2.25 -13.59
N PRO A 104 -6.97 0.92 -13.65
CA PRO A 104 -7.33 0.24 -14.90
C PRO A 104 -8.63 0.72 -15.55
N MET A 105 -9.57 1.28 -14.77
CA MET A 105 -10.84 1.84 -15.29
C MET A 105 -10.65 3.23 -15.93
N PHE A 106 -9.58 3.96 -15.61
CA PHE A 106 -9.31 5.24 -16.26
C PHE A 106 -8.77 5.00 -17.67
N LYS A 107 -9.31 5.70 -18.66
CA LYS A 107 -8.83 5.65 -20.04
C LYS A 107 -7.35 6.02 -20.11
N MET A 108 -6.49 5.05 -20.39
CA MET A 108 -5.07 5.25 -20.63
C MET A 108 -4.78 5.31 -22.14
N HIS A 109 -3.85 6.18 -22.54
CA HIS A 109 -3.19 6.03 -23.83
C HIS A 109 -2.21 4.86 -23.71
N THR A 110 -2.51 3.74 -24.37
CA THR A 110 -1.67 2.55 -24.39
C THR A 110 -0.74 2.55 -25.60
N LEU A 111 0.46 1.98 -25.44
CA LEU A 111 1.40 1.68 -26.54
C LEU A 111 1.16 0.29 -27.16
N GLY A 112 0.09 -0.40 -26.74
CA GLY A 112 -0.21 -1.79 -27.10
C GLY A 112 0.24 -2.77 -26.02
N HIS A 113 -0.42 -3.92 -25.93
CA HIS A 113 -0.14 -4.93 -24.90
C HIS A 113 1.24 -5.62 -25.05
N ASP A 114 1.88 -5.45 -26.20
CA ASP A 114 3.20 -6.01 -26.53
C ASP A 114 4.36 -5.12 -26.09
N PHE A 115 4.08 -3.95 -25.49
CA PHE A 115 5.10 -2.96 -25.14
C PHE A 115 5.89 -3.34 -23.88
N THR A 116 7.19 -3.57 -24.04
CA THR A 116 8.15 -3.84 -22.94
C THR A 116 8.94 -2.58 -22.56
N PRO A 117 8.75 -2.01 -21.36
CA PRO A 117 9.51 -0.83 -20.91
C PRO A 117 10.93 -1.17 -20.46
N ASN A 118 11.81 -0.16 -20.49
CA ASN A 118 13.22 -0.30 -20.09
C ASN A 118 13.39 -0.22 -18.56
N ALA A 119 14.32 -0.99 -18.00
CA ALA A 119 14.24 -1.48 -16.62
C ALA A 119 14.88 -0.59 -15.53
N VAL A 120 14.46 0.68 -15.36
CA VAL A 120 14.84 1.51 -14.19
C VAL A 120 13.74 2.50 -13.77
N HIS A 121 13.22 2.38 -12.53
CA HIS A 121 13.17 3.42 -11.47
C HIS A 121 12.16 3.07 -10.34
N ALA A 122 12.27 3.73 -9.18
CA ALA A 122 11.91 3.17 -7.88
C ALA A 122 10.81 3.94 -7.08
N GLY A 123 10.61 3.52 -5.82
CA GLY A 123 10.08 4.38 -4.74
C GLY A 123 8.60 4.20 -4.39
N GLY A 124 8.30 4.16 -3.08
CA GLY A 124 6.97 4.01 -2.45
C GLY A 124 7.00 4.40 -0.97
N LEU A 125 6.17 3.79 -0.12
CA LEU A 125 6.41 3.64 1.35
C LEU A 125 5.30 2.89 2.12
N ARG A 126 4.02 3.31 1.96
CA ARG A 126 2.99 3.29 3.03
C ARG A 126 3.34 4.38 4.06
N TYR A 127 2.72 5.55 3.93
CA TYR A 127 3.31 6.82 4.38
C TYR A 127 2.26 7.74 5.00
N HIS A 128 2.70 8.80 5.68
CA HIS A 128 1.84 9.93 6.09
C HIS A 128 1.48 10.87 4.91
N GLY A 129 1.83 10.45 3.69
CA GLY A 129 1.37 11.02 2.44
C GLY A 129 0.88 9.92 1.50
N MET A 130 0.13 10.31 0.48
CA MET A 130 -0.52 9.42 -0.48
C MET A 130 0.41 9.03 -1.64
N ASN A 131 0.06 7.99 -2.41
CA ASN A 131 0.72 7.75 -3.70
C ASN A 131 0.59 9.01 -4.59
N PRO A 132 1.68 9.51 -5.23
CA PRO A 132 1.62 10.76 -6.00
C PRO A 132 0.59 10.80 -7.13
N LEU A 133 0.29 9.67 -7.78
CA LEU A 133 -0.75 9.60 -8.81
C LEU A 133 -2.14 9.74 -8.17
N VAL A 134 -2.40 9.07 -7.04
CA VAL A 134 -3.66 9.20 -6.29
C VAL A 134 -3.82 10.63 -5.74
N SER A 135 -2.77 11.26 -5.20
CA SER A 135 -2.78 12.68 -4.83
C SER A 135 -3.14 13.55 -6.03
N ARG A 136 -2.49 13.32 -7.18
CA ARG A 136 -2.70 14.12 -8.39
C ARG A 136 -4.10 13.97 -8.96
N LEU A 137 -4.70 12.78 -8.88
CA LEU A 137 -6.10 12.55 -9.25
C LEU A 137 -7.06 13.33 -8.34
N TYR A 138 -6.77 13.42 -7.03
CA TYR A 138 -7.58 14.20 -6.09
C TYR A 138 -7.42 15.71 -6.32
N ASP A 139 -6.19 16.21 -6.46
CA ASP A 139 -5.91 17.63 -6.74
C ASP A 139 -6.54 18.09 -8.06
N ASN A 140 -6.53 17.21 -9.08
CA ASN A 140 -7.20 17.43 -10.37
C ASN A 140 -8.73 17.24 -10.32
N LYS A 141 -9.32 16.95 -9.15
CA LYS A 141 -10.76 16.68 -8.95
C LYS A 141 -11.30 15.53 -9.81
N THR A 142 -10.44 14.58 -10.18
CA THR A 142 -10.78 13.36 -10.92
C THR A 142 -11.35 12.29 -9.99
N ILE A 143 -11.01 12.33 -8.70
CA ILE A 143 -11.58 11.49 -7.65
C ILE A 143 -12.03 12.35 -6.46
N ASN A 144 -13.04 11.89 -5.74
CA ASN A 144 -13.47 12.46 -4.47
C ASN A 144 -12.82 11.69 -3.30
N ALA A 145 -12.50 12.39 -2.21
CA ALA A 145 -12.05 11.78 -0.97
C ALA A 145 -13.00 12.17 0.18
N VAL A 146 -13.36 11.19 0.99
CA VAL A 146 -14.18 11.34 2.20
C VAL A 146 -13.51 10.61 3.36
N SER A 147 -13.72 11.08 4.58
CA SER A 147 -13.27 10.41 5.81
C SER A 147 -14.45 10.05 6.69
N TYR A 148 -14.32 8.93 7.39
CA TYR A 148 -15.31 8.42 8.34
C TYR A 148 -14.63 8.12 9.66
N THR A 149 -15.37 8.22 10.77
CA THR A 149 -14.89 7.84 12.09
C THR A 149 -14.80 6.32 12.22
N GLN A 150 -13.98 5.83 13.16
CA GLN A 150 -13.88 4.39 13.44
C GLN A 150 -15.23 3.77 13.79
N GLU A 151 -16.08 4.49 14.53
CA GLU A 151 -17.43 4.05 14.90
C GLU A 151 -18.32 3.83 13.66
N GLN A 152 -18.32 4.78 12.72
CA GLN A 152 -19.05 4.65 11.45
C GLN A 152 -18.56 3.45 10.62
N VAL A 153 -17.24 3.24 10.56
CA VAL A 153 -16.65 2.10 9.84
C VAL A 153 -17.00 0.76 10.52
N PHE A 154 -16.97 0.70 11.85
CA PHE A 154 -17.36 -0.51 12.60
C PHE A 154 -18.87 -0.80 12.47
N GLN A 155 -19.72 0.23 12.48
CA GLN A 155 -21.16 0.06 12.23
C GLN A 155 -21.43 -0.46 10.81
N ALA A 156 -20.71 0.05 9.79
CA ALA A 156 -20.79 -0.47 8.43
C ALA A 156 -20.34 -1.94 8.34
N ALA A 157 -19.25 -2.31 9.03
CA ALA A 157 -18.76 -3.69 9.08
C ALA A 157 -19.75 -4.65 9.78
N VAL A 158 -20.39 -4.22 10.87
CA VAL A 158 -21.43 -5.01 11.56
C VAL A 158 -22.68 -5.18 10.70
N THR A 159 -23.07 -4.14 9.95
CA THR A 159 -24.18 -4.25 8.97
C THR A 159 -23.83 -5.25 7.87
N PHE A 160 -22.67 -5.11 7.23
CA PHE A 160 -22.21 -6.02 6.17
C PHE A 160 -22.12 -7.49 6.63
N ALA A 161 -21.68 -7.74 7.87
CA ALA A 161 -21.59 -9.09 8.42
C ALA A 161 -22.95 -9.72 8.81
N ARG A 162 -24.07 -9.00 8.67
CA ARG A 162 -25.43 -9.43 9.04
C ARG A 162 -26.39 -9.52 7.86
N THR A 163 -25.96 -9.14 6.66
CA THR A 163 -26.74 -9.14 5.41
C THR A 163 -26.21 -10.19 4.45
#